data_AF-A0A166HCE0-F1
#
_entry.id   AF-A0A166HCE0-F1
#
_cell.length_a   1.000
_cell.length_b   1.000
_cell.length_c   1.000
_cell.angle_alpha   90.00
_cell.angle_beta   90.00
_cell.angle_gamma   90.00
#
_symmetry.space_group_name_H-M   'P 1'
#
loop_
_entity.id
_entity.type
_entity.pdbx_description
1 polymer ?
#
loop_
_entity_poly.entity_id
_entity_poly.type
_entity_poly.pdbx_seq_one_letter_code
_entity_poly.pdbx_strand_id
1 'polypeptide(L)'
;MVWLSRDLDRYPATAIKRVIGPGIHGFPSRREFATLAGGLFRLVFDADSATIIPWKEAKSICRMPNKLQRALVRSAKERGERPADWYCSFEPLCVADALSLDQWVDGVWTQIDATTADFASTSRINIIRDSEVAALGL
;
A
#
# COMPACT_ATOMS: atom_id res chain seq x y z
N MET A 1 -0.99 4.87 10.22
CA MET A 1 -0.22 3.63 9.99
C MET A 1 -0.50 3.13 8.60
N VAL A 2 0.54 3.03 7.77
CA VAL A 2 0.48 2.49 6.41
C VAL A 2 1.21 1.16 6.38
N TRP A 3 0.68 0.19 5.64
CA TRP A 3 1.31 -1.11 5.42
C TRP A 3 2.07 -1.10 4.10
N LEU A 4 3.23 -1.75 4.08
CA LEU A 4 4.07 -1.93 2.91
C LEU A 4 4.51 -3.40 2.84
N SER A 5 4.99 -3.81 1.68
CA SER A 5 5.52 -5.16 1.52
C SER A 5 6.65 -5.24 0.51
N ARG A 6 7.58 -6.16 0.75
CA ARG A 6 8.78 -6.35 -0.08
C ARG A 6 8.53 -7.12 -1.38
N ASP A 7 7.53 -8.00 -1.42
CA ASP A 7 7.16 -8.72 -2.65
C ASP A 7 6.00 -7.98 -3.35
N LEU A 8 6.38 -7.10 -4.26
CA LEU A 8 5.46 -6.19 -4.94
C LEU A 8 4.52 -6.89 -5.94
N ASP A 9 4.86 -8.12 -6.35
CA ASP A 9 4.12 -8.89 -7.35
C ASP A 9 3.25 -9.98 -6.72
N ARG A 10 3.56 -10.42 -5.51
CA ARG A 10 2.80 -11.44 -4.80
C ARG A 10 1.72 -10.88 -3.89
N TYR A 11 1.97 -9.73 -3.26
CA TYR A 11 1.07 -9.24 -2.23
C TYR A 11 0.01 -8.30 -2.80
N PRO A 12 -1.23 -8.36 -2.28
CA PRO A 12 -2.24 -7.39 -2.65
C PRO A 12 -1.73 -6.00 -2.29
N ALA A 13 -1.83 -5.05 -3.23
CA ALA A 13 -1.60 -3.66 -2.88
C ALA A 13 -2.49 -3.34 -1.68
N THR A 14 -1.98 -2.59 -0.71
CA THR A 14 -2.68 -2.30 0.55
C THR A 14 -4.00 -1.53 0.33
N ALA A 15 -4.20 -1.01 -0.88
CA ALA A 15 -5.42 -0.40 -1.37
C ALA A 15 -6.49 -1.39 -1.90
N ILE A 16 -6.16 -2.66 -2.20
CA ILE A 16 -7.13 -3.64 -2.71
C ILE A 16 -8.02 -4.08 -1.54
N LYS A 17 -9.06 -3.28 -1.32
CA LYS A 17 -10.11 -3.54 -0.33
C LYS A 17 -11.14 -4.49 -0.93
N ARG A 18 -11.81 -5.24 -0.05
CA ARG A 18 -13.00 -6.00 -0.44
C ARG A 18 -14.03 -5.03 -1.02
N VAL A 19 -14.46 -5.30 -2.24
CA VAL A 19 -15.52 -4.55 -2.91
C VAL A 19 -16.83 -5.32 -2.75
N ILE A 20 -17.90 -4.60 -2.41
CA ILE A 20 -19.26 -5.14 -2.37
C ILE A 20 -20.08 -4.28 -3.32
N GLY A 21 -20.47 -4.85 -4.45
CA GLY A 21 -21.23 -4.16 -5.48
C GLY A 21 -21.91 -5.12 -6.45
N PRO A 22 -22.68 -4.60 -7.43
CA PRO A 22 -23.38 -5.43 -8.41
C PRO A 22 -22.37 -6.25 -9.22
N GLY A 23 -22.36 -7.57 -9.04
CA GLY A 23 -21.49 -8.49 -9.79
C GLY A 23 -20.11 -8.78 -9.18
N ILE A 24 -19.70 -8.10 -8.10
CA ILE A 24 -18.44 -8.40 -7.41
C ILE A 24 -18.67 -8.51 -5.90
N HIS A 25 -18.44 -9.71 -5.37
CA HIS A 25 -18.45 -10.01 -3.94
C HIS A 25 -17.10 -10.59 -3.53
N GLY A 26 -16.14 -9.75 -3.16
CA GLY A 26 -14.83 -10.27 -2.77
C GLY A 26 -13.69 -9.27 -2.92
N PHE A 27 -12.48 -9.81 -2.97
CA PHE A 27 -11.29 -9.04 -3.31
C PHE A 27 -11.13 -9.07 -4.83
N PRO A 28 -11.23 -7.91 -5.52
CA PRO A 28 -10.98 -7.88 -6.95
C PRO A 28 -9.52 -8.22 -7.25
N SER A 29 -9.27 -8.83 -8.40
CA SER A 29 -7.95 -8.94 -9.01
C SER A 29 -7.36 -7.55 -9.29
N ARG A 30 -6.04 -7.47 -9.53
CA ARG A 30 -5.38 -6.19 -9.89
C ARG A 30 -6.02 -5.52 -11.10
N ARG A 31 -6.39 -6.31 -12.11
CA ARG A 31 -7.05 -5.82 -13.33
C ARG A 31 -8.43 -5.25 -13.01
N GLU A 32 -9.25 -6.01 -12.29
CA GLU A 32 -10.59 -5.55 -11.86
C GLU A 32 -10.48 -4.28 -11.01
N PHE A 33 -9.54 -4.22 -10.07
CA PHE A 33 -9.34 -3.02 -9.25
C PHE A 33 -8.89 -1.82 -10.08
N ALA A 34 -7.94 -2.00 -11.00
CA ALA A 34 -7.48 -0.94 -11.89
C ALA A 34 -8.64 -0.38 -12.74
N THR A 35 -9.51 -1.24 -13.28
CA THR A 35 -10.70 -0.80 -14.02
C THR A 35 -11.70 -0.07 -13.11
N LEU A 36 -11.97 -0.60 -11.91
CA LEU A 36 -12.95 -0.02 -10.99
C LEU A 36 -12.50 1.33 -10.41
N ALA A 37 -11.21 1.50 -10.15
CA ALA A 37 -10.64 2.65 -9.46
C ALA A 37 -10.03 3.70 -10.41
N GLY A 38 -10.11 3.51 -11.73
CA GLY A 38 -9.47 4.40 -12.71
C GLY A 38 -7.94 4.29 -12.74
N GLY A 39 -7.39 3.23 -12.15
CA GLY A 39 -5.96 2.98 -12.06
C GLY A 39 -5.59 2.17 -10.83
N LEU A 40 -4.40 1.58 -10.85
CA LEU A 40 -3.78 0.96 -9.69
C LEU A 40 -2.34 1.43 -9.61
N PHE A 41 -2.00 2.05 -8.48
CA PHE A 41 -0.70 2.68 -8.26
C PHE A 41 -0.01 2.07 -7.05
N ARG A 42 1.32 2.10 -7.04
CA ARG A 42 2.14 1.78 -5.87
C ARG A 42 3.26 2.81 -5.72
N LEU A 43 3.63 3.08 -4.48
CA LEU A 43 4.84 3.81 -4.12
C LEU A 43 5.88 2.82 -3.61
N VAL A 44 7.10 2.92 -4.13
CA VAL A 44 8.23 2.09 -3.71
C VAL A 44 9.11 2.93 -2.81
N PHE A 45 9.43 2.41 -1.63
CA PHE A 45 10.29 3.07 -0.67
C PHE A 45 11.51 2.21 -0.35
N ASP A 46 12.59 2.86 0.08
CA ASP A 46 13.76 2.17 0.60
C ASP A 46 13.41 1.49 1.93
N ALA A 47 13.64 0.18 2.01
CA ALA A 47 13.38 -0.62 3.20
C ALA A 47 14.27 -0.23 4.39
N ASP A 48 15.40 0.44 4.14
CA ASP A 48 16.32 0.96 5.16
C ASP A 48 15.95 2.38 5.63
N SER A 49 14.84 2.93 5.11
CA SER A 49 14.29 4.20 5.59
C SER A 49 13.90 4.10 7.07
N ALA A 50 14.29 5.10 7.87
CA ALA A 50 14.03 5.16 9.30
C ALA A 50 12.52 5.13 9.66
N THR A 51 11.66 5.51 8.71
CA THR A 51 10.21 5.53 8.91
C THR A 51 9.56 4.15 8.66
N ILE A 52 10.31 3.20 8.11
CA ILE A 52 9.81 1.87 7.73
C ILE A 52 10.24 0.83 8.76
N ILE A 53 9.26 0.19 9.37
CA ILE A 53 9.44 -0.73 10.48
C ILE A 53 9.03 -2.14 10.03
N PRO A 54 9.90 -3.15 10.16
CA PRO A 54 9.54 -4.54 9.87
C PRO A 54 8.38 -5.02 10.75
N TRP A 55 7.49 -5.85 10.21
CA TRP A 55 6.33 -6.40 10.95
C TRP A 55 6.70 -7.05 12.29
N LYS A 56 7.88 -7.70 12.35
CA LYS A 56 8.41 -8.32 13.58
C LYS A 56 8.51 -7.31 14.73
N GLU A 57 8.90 -6.09 14.43
CA GLU A 57 9.07 -5.01 15.40
C GLU A 57 7.75 -4.26 15.62
N ALA A 58 7.04 -3.95 14.54
CA ALA A 58 5.76 -3.25 14.56
C ALA A 58 4.74 -3.87 15.52
N LYS A 59 4.57 -5.20 15.47
CA LYS A 59 3.63 -5.92 16.35
C LYS A 59 3.95 -5.77 17.84
N SER A 60 5.23 -5.60 18.17
CA SER A 60 5.71 -5.38 19.54
C SER A 60 5.47 -3.94 19.97
N ILE A 61 5.80 -2.98 19.10
CA ILE A 61 5.56 -1.54 19.31
C ILE A 61 4.06 -1.27 19.54
N CYS A 62 3.19 -1.83 18.70
CA CYS A 62 1.74 -1.70 18.83
C CYS A 62 1.15 -2.47 20.03
N ARG A 63 1.95 -3.24 20.78
CA ARG A 63 1.49 -4.16 21.84
C ARG A 63 0.33 -5.04 21.38
N MET A 64 0.42 -5.54 20.13
CA MET A 64 -0.68 -6.25 19.51
C MET A 64 -0.95 -7.56 20.28
N PRO A 65 -2.20 -7.89 20.63
CA PRO A 65 -2.50 -9.15 21.31
C PRO A 65 -2.04 -10.37 20.51
N ASN A 66 -1.40 -11.34 21.16
CA ASN A 66 -0.88 -12.55 20.50
C ASN A 66 -1.95 -13.30 19.68
N LYS A 67 -3.21 -13.32 20.16
CA LYS A 67 -4.34 -13.93 19.44
C LYS A 67 -4.58 -13.24 18.09
N LEU A 68 -4.55 -11.91 18.06
CA LEU A 68 -4.72 -11.12 16.85
C LEU A 68 -3.53 -11.29 15.91
N GLN A 69 -2.30 -11.24 16.42
CA GLN A 69 -1.09 -11.49 15.62
C GLN A 69 -1.16 -12.84 14.88
N ARG A 70 -1.55 -13.91 15.59
CA ARG A 70 -1.69 -15.25 15.01
C ARG A 70 -2.80 -15.31 13.97
N ALA A 71 -3.94 -14.65 14.22
CA ALA A 71 -5.05 -14.60 13.27
C ALA A 71 -4.65 -13.88 11.96
N LEU A 72 -3.95 -12.74 12.07
CA LEU A 72 -3.45 -12.00 10.91
C LEU A 72 -2.44 -12.83 10.11
N VAL A 73 -1.44 -13.41 10.78
CA VAL A 73 -0.42 -14.26 10.13
C VAL A 73 -1.06 -15.48 9.45
N ARG A 74 -2.07 -16.09 10.07
CA ARG A 74 -2.79 -17.23 9.47
C ARG A 74 -3.54 -16.80 8.21
N SER A 75 -4.36 -15.75 8.31
CA SER A 75 -5.13 -15.23 7.19
C SER A 75 -4.24 -14.80 6.02
N ALA A 76 -3.09 -14.21 6.31
CA ALA A 76 -2.08 -13.86 5.32
C ALA A 76 -1.54 -15.09 4.58
N LYS A 77 -1.12 -16.12 5.34
CA LYS A 77 -0.57 -17.36 4.78
C LYS A 77 -1.60 -18.11 3.94
N GLU A 78 -2.87 -18.10 4.33
CA GLU A 78 -3.98 -18.66 3.54
C GLU A 78 -4.13 -17.96 2.18
N ARG A 79 -3.77 -16.68 2.09
CA ARG A 79 -3.69 -15.92 0.83
C ARG A 79 -2.34 -16.05 0.11
N GLY A 80 -1.45 -16.92 0.61
CA GLY A 80 -0.11 -17.11 0.06
C GLY A 80 0.87 -15.99 0.41
N GLU A 81 0.52 -15.08 1.32
CA GLU A 81 1.39 -13.98 1.73
C GLU A 81 2.50 -14.45 2.70
N ARG A 82 3.62 -13.73 2.77
CA ARG A 82 4.68 -13.99 3.77
C ARG A 82 4.79 -12.79 4.72
N PRO A 83 4.32 -12.92 5.97
CA PRO A 83 4.42 -11.83 6.95
C PRO A 83 5.84 -11.37 7.31
N ALA A 84 6.87 -12.13 6.93
CA ALA A 84 8.26 -11.69 7.08
C ALA A 84 8.63 -10.55 6.12
N ASP A 85 7.89 -10.41 5.02
CA ASP A 85 8.10 -9.39 4.01
C ASP A 85 7.24 -8.14 4.26
N TRP A 86 6.48 -8.12 5.36
CA TRP A 86 5.60 -7.02 5.72
C TRP A 86 6.35 -5.94 6.49
N TYR A 87 5.98 -4.70 6.19
CA TYR A 87 6.49 -3.49 6.83
C TYR A 87 5.34 -2.55 7.15
N CYS A 88 5.57 -1.63 8.07
CA CYS A 88 4.67 -0.52 8.29
C CYS A 88 5.42 0.78 8.56
N SER A 89 4.75 1.90 8.35
CA SER A 89 5.17 3.19 8.89
C SER A 89 4.09 3.73 9.84
N PHE A 90 4.52 4.29 10.97
CA PHE A 90 3.66 5.06 11.86
C PHE A 90 3.61 6.54 11.48
N GLU A 91 4.58 7.00 10.68
CA GLU A 91 4.70 8.37 10.21
C GLU A 91 4.02 8.53 8.83
N PRO A 92 3.66 9.77 8.44
CA PRO A 92 3.31 10.06 7.07
C PRO A 92 4.45 9.65 6.13
N LEU A 93 4.11 9.05 5.00
CA LEU A 93 5.07 8.77 3.93
C LEU A 93 4.87 9.83 2.85
N CYS A 94 5.92 10.60 2.56
CA CYS A 94 5.88 11.57 1.47
C CYS A 94 6.15 10.87 0.13
N VAL A 95 5.48 11.31 -0.94
CA VAL A 95 5.77 10.82 -2.29
C VAL A 95 7.17 11.23 -2.75
N ALA A 96 7.69 12.37 -2.30
CA ALA A 96 9.04 12.81 -2.60
C ALA A 96 10.12 11.86 -2.05
N ASP A 97 9.81 11.13 -0.97
CA ASP A 97 10.70 10.13 -0.37
C ASP A 97 10.60 8.75 -1.03
N ALA A 98 9.66 8.57 -1.97
CA ALA A 98 9.51 7.32 -2.70
C ALA A 98 10.60 7.21 -3.77
N LEU A 99 11.22 6.04 -3.88
CA LEU A 99 12.15 5.70 -4.96
C LEU A 99 11.45 5.68 -6.31
N SER A 100 10.18 5.26 -6.34
CA SER A 100 9.36 5.31 -7.54
C SER A 100 7.86 5.37 -7.23
N LEU A 101 7.12 5.90 -8.21
CA LEU A 101 5.68 5.74 -8.34
C LEU A 101 5.46 4.85 -9.57
N ASP A 102 4.79 3.71 -9.39
CA ASP A 102 4.48 2.81 -10.50
C ASP A 102 2.98 2.68 -10.69
N GLN A 103 2.54 2.58 -11.94
CA GLN A 103 1.17 2.26 -12.34
C GLN A 103 1.10 0.85 -12.91
N TRP A 104 0.04 0.12 -12.58
CA TRP A 104 -0.25 -1.18 -13.17
C TRP A 104 -0.95 -0.98 -14.52
N VAL A 105 -0.27 -1.35 -15.60
CA VAL A 105 -0.76 -1.25 -16.98
C VAL A 105 -0.59 -2.61 -17.64
N ASP A 106 -1.67 -3.16 -18.20
CA ASP A 106 -1.65 -4.39 -19.01
C ASP A 106 -0.95 -5.61 -18.38
N GLY A 107 -0.93 -5.71 -17.06
CA GLY A 107 -0.33 -6.85 -16.36
C GLY A 107 1.12 -6.64 -15.93
N VAL A 108 1.66 -5.42 -16.09
CA VAL A 108 3.01 -5.04 -15.65
C VAL A 108 2.98 -3.75 -14.85
N TRP A 109 3.95 -3.59 -13.96
CA TRP A 109 4.20 -2.33 -13.26
C TRP A 109 5.12 -1.46 -14.11
N THR A 110 4.65 -0.27 -14.44
CA THR A 110 5.39 0.72 -15.22
C THR A 110 5.63 1.94 -14.34
N GLN A 111 6.89 2.34 -14.19
CA GLN A 111 7.24 3.56 -13.48
C GLN A 111 6.67 4.77 -14.22
N ILE A 112 6.06 5.69 -13.47
CA ILE A 112 5.48 6.93 -13.99
C ILE A 112 5.99 8.13 -13.18
N ASP A 113 5.94 9.31 -13.78
CA ASP A 113 6.28 10.55 -13.09
C ASP A 113 5.08 11.02 -12.26
N ALA A 114 5.31 11.30 -10.97
CA ALA A 114 4.29 11.80 -10.04
C ALA A 114 3.63 13.11 -10.51
N THR A 115 4.31 13.91 -11.33
CA THR A 115 3.76 15.14 -11.92
C THR A 115 2.79 14.88 -13.08
N THR A 116 2.89 13.71 -13.70
CA THR A 116 2.07 13.29 -14.86
C THR A 116 0.93 12.34 -14.48
N ALA A 117 0.95 11.82 -13.25
CA ALA A 117 -0.09 10.96 -12.72
C ALA A 117 -1.39 11.75 -12.50
N ASP A 118 -2.43 11.42 -13.27
CA ASP A 118 -3.78 11.95 -13.04
C ASP A 118 -4.43 11.27 -11.82
N PHE A 119 -4.12 11.82 -10.65
CA PHE A 119 -4.74 11.37 -9.39
C PHE A 119 -6.19 11.84 -9.22
N ALA A 120 -6.75 12.65 -10.15
CA ALA A 120 -8.04 13.31 -9.97
C ALA A 120 -9.22 12.31 -9.90
N SER A 121 -9.06 11.10 -10.45
CA SER A 121 -10.04 10.02 -10.33
C SER A 121 -9.94 9.23 -9.01
N THR A 122 -8.81 9.35 -8.29
CA THR A 122 -8.51 8.62 -7.04
C THR A 122 -8.64 9.52 -5.81
N SER A 123 -9.81 10.11 -5.58
CA SER A 123 -10.12 11.03 -4.47
C SER A 123 -10.06 10.41 -3.06
N ARG A 124 -9.34 9.29 -2.86
CA ARG A 124 -9.30 8.51 -1.61
C ARG A 124 -7.90 8.07 -1.17
N ILE A 125 -6.87 8.43 -1.92
CA ILE A 125 -5.50 8.27 -1.44
C ILE A 125 -5.10 9.64 -0.86
N ASN A 126 -4.90 9.72 0.45
CA ASN A 126 -4.28 10.89 1.09
C ASN A 126 -2.81 10.93 0.66
N ILE A 127 -2.56 11.28 -0.60
CA ILE A 127 -1.26 11.66 -1.09
C ILE A 127 -1.12 13.13 -0.72
N ILE A 128 -0.38 13.42 0.34
CA ILE A 128 -0.03 14.79 0.65
C ILE A 128 1.08 15.16 -0.33
N ARG A 129 0.82 16.12 -1.23
CA ARG A 129 1.83 16.67 -2.14
C ARG A 129 2.73 17.64 -1.36
N ASP A 130 3.98 17.85 -1.78
CA ASP A 130 4.88 18.81 -1.10
C ASP A 130 4.27 20.22 -0.99
N SER A 131 3.49 20.63 -1.99
CA SER A 131 2.73 21.88 -1.97
C SER A 131 1.70 21.97 -0.82
N GLU A 132 1.23 20.83 -0.34
CA GLU A 132 0.25 20.72 0.75
C GLU A 132 0.95 20.57 2.11
N VAL A 133 2.16 20.00 2.17
CA VAL A 133 3.00 19.97 3.38
C VAL A 133 3.34 21.39 3.84
N ALA A 134 3.76 22.25 2.92
CA ALA A 134 4.06 23.66 3.22
C ALA A 134 2.84 24.44 3.76
N ALA A 135 1.63 24.06 3.36
CA ALA A 135 0.39 24.67 3.84
C ALA A 135 -0.05 24.15 5.22
N LEU A 136 0.47 23.00 5.65
CA LEU A 136 0.16 22.37 6.93
C LEU A 136 1.11 22.76 8.07
N GLY A 137 2.20 23.49 7.78
CA GLY A 137 3.14 23.98 8.80
C GLY A 137 3.91 22.87 9.53
N LEU A 138 4.09 21.72 8.87
CA LEU A 138 4.95 20.62 9.31
C LEU A 138 6.36 20.75 8.73
#